data_AF-A0A2V5QLM7-F1
#
_entry.id   AF-A0A2V5QLM7-F1
#
_cell.length_a   1.000
_cell.length_b   1.000
_cell.length_c   1.000
_cell.angle_alpha   90.00
_cell.angle_beta   90.00
_cell.angle_gamma   90.00
#
_symmetry.space_group_name_H-M   'P 1'
#
loop_
_entity.id
_entity.type
_entity.pdbx_description
1 polymer ?
#
loop_
_entity_poly.entity_id
_entity_poly.type
_entity_poly.pdbx_seq_one_letter_code
_entity_poly.pdbx_strand_id
1 'polypeptide(L)'
;MDNYFVDRAKRTGKEIAGLESVDEHVAVLGGLSDRDGEFILRDAIAQPKDGAKEFIKMYKAWRSGDTAALWAGDAHLRKEAPWIAARFVEKRNIKWIPRIEAELKSGKPTAIVAGALHFSGPDSVIALLEKRGYKLEQL
;
A
#
# COMPACT_ATOMS: atom_id res chain seq x y z
N MET A 1 -2.06 -12.78 -5.30
CA MET A 1 -3.18 -12.48 -4.38
C MET A 1 -4.19 -11.56 -5.06
N ASP A 2 -3.75 -10.54 -5.79
CA ASP A 2 -4.61 -9.60 -6.51
C ASP A 2 -5.52 -10.27 -7.56
N ASN A 3 -4.96 -11.21 -8.35
CA ASN A 3 -5.74 -11.97 -9.33
C ASN A 3 -6.89 -12.77 -8.67
N TYR A 4 -6.75 -13.22 -7.42
CA TYR A 4 -7.83 -13.92 -6.74
C TYR A 4 -9.06 -13.02 -6.57
N PHE A 5 -8.87 -11.77 -6.14
CA PHE A 5 -9.98 -10.83 -5.97
C PHE A 5 -10.54 -10.35 -7.30
N VAL A 6 -9.68 -10.08 -8.29
CA VAL A 6 -10.10 -9.71 -9.65
C VAL A 6 -10.94 -10.82 -10.28
N ASP A 7 -10.47 -12.07 -10.22
CA ASP A 7 -11.19 -13.22 -10.78
C ASP A 7 -12.51 -13.46 -10.06
N ARG A 8 -12.53 -13.33 -8.72
CA ARG A 8 -13.76 -13.45 -7.93
C ARG A 8 -14.75 -12.34 -8.26
N ALA A 9 -14.29 -11.09 -8.42
CA ALA A 9 -15.13 -9.97 -8.82
C ALA A 9 -15.74 -10.21 -10.22
N LYS A 10 -14.93 -10.64 -11.19
CA LYS A 10 -15.40 -11.01 -12.54
C LYS A 10 -16.46 -12.13 -12.50
N ARG A 11 -16.19 -13.22 -11.77
CA ARG A 11 -17.13 -14.35 -11.62
C ARG A 11 -18.44 -13.97 -10.95
N THR A 12 -18.43 -12.93 -10.10
CA THR A 12 -19.60 -12.45 -9.37
C THR A 12 -20.21 -11.19 -9.98
N GLY A 13 -19.77 -10.78 -11.18
CA GLY A 13 -20.31 -9.61 -11.89
C GLY A 13 -20.12 -8.28 -11.15
N LYS A 14 -19.11 -8.18 -10.28
CA LYS A 14 -18.81 -6.93 -9.55
C LYS A 14 -18.05 -5.95 -10.44
N GLU A 15 -18.38 -4.68 -10.29
CA GLU A 15 -17.62 -3.58 -10.88
C GLU A 15 -16.18 -3.60 -10.35
N ILE A 16 -15.21 -3.33 -11.23
CA ILE A 16 -13.79 -3.29 -10.91
C ILE A 16 -13.25 -1.94 -11.39
N ALA A 17 -12.64 -1.20 -10.47
CA ALA A 17 -11.99 0.08 -10.74
C ALA A 17 -10.62 0.14 -10.05
N GLY A 18 -9.72 0.97 -10.59
CA GLY A 18 -8.39 1.19 -10.03
C GLY A 18 -8.35 2.43 -9.11
N LEU A 19 -7.58 2.33 -8.02
CA LEU A 19 -7.26 3.50 -7.17
C LEU A 19 -6.32 4.49 -7.88
N GLU A 20 -5.61 4.02 -8.91
CA GLU A 20 -4.77 4.80 -9.81
C GLU A 20 -4.85 4.20 -11.23
N SER A 21 -4.53 5.00 -12.25
CA SER A 21 -4.39 4.52 -13.63
C SER A 21 -3.09 3.73 -13.82
N VAL A 22 -2.99 3.02 -14.94
CA VAL A 22 -1.75 2.33 -15.35
C VAL A 22 -0.59 3.33 -15.46
N ASP A 23 -0.81 4.49 -16.07
CA ASP A 23 0.24 5.51 -16.22
C ASP A 23 0.65 6.11 -14.87
N GLU A 24 -0.30 6.35 -13.97
CA GLU A 24 -0.01 6.80 -12.61
C GLU A 24 0.87 5.79 -11.87
N HIS A 25 0.55 4.50 -12.00
CA HIS A 25 1.33 3.41 -11.41
C HIS A 25 2.73 3.31 -12.02
N VAL A 26 2.84 3.31 -13.35
CA VAL A 26 4.13 3.25 -14.06
C VAL A 26 5.01 4.43 -13.68
N ALA A 27 4.45 5.62 -13.53
CA ALA A 27 5.19 6.82 -13.11
C ALA A 27 5.78 6.72 -11.70
N VAL A 28 5.25 5.85 -10.82
CA VAL A 28 5.82 5.61 -9.48
C VAL A 28 7.26 5.11 -9.60
N LEU A 29 7.51 4.14 -10.49
CA LEU A 29 8.84 3.57 -10.74
C LEU A 29 9.60 4.32 -11.84
N GLY A 30 8.93 4.65 -12.95
CA GLY A 30 9.54 5.28 -14.12
C GLY A 30 10.00 6.72 -13.92
N GLY A 31 9.61 7.38 -12.82
CA GLY A 31 10.08 8.73 -12.48
C GLY A 31 11.10 8.77 -11.35
N LEU A 32 11.77 7.66 -11.06
CA LEU A 32 12.95 7.61 -10.20
C LEU A 32 14.17 8.18 -10.95
N SER A 33 15.07 8.86 -10.23
CA SER A 33 16.37 9.22 -10.80
C SER A 33 17.30 8.01 -10.88
N ASP A 34 18.36 8.07 -11.69
CA ASP A 34 19.38 7.01 -11.75
C ASP A 34 19.95 6.70 -10.35
N ARG A 35 20.13 7.74 -9.53
CA ARG A 35 20.59 7.61 -8.14
C ARG A 35 19.57 6.87 -7.26
N ASP A 36 18.28 7.15 -7.42
CA ASP A 36 17.24 6.45 -6.65
C ASP A 36 17.16 4.98 -7.09
N GLY A 37 17.27 4.73 -8.40
CA GLY A 37 17.33 3.39 -8.97
C GLY A 37 18.52 2.60 -8.45
N GLU A 38 19.72 3.21 -8.41
CA GLU A 38 20.91 2.60 -7.84
C GLU A 38 20.75 2.29 -6.35
N PHE A 39 20.15 3.21 -5.58
CA PHE A 39 19.88 2.99 -4.16
C PHE A 39 18.98 1.76 -3.96
N ILE A 40 17.84 1.68 -4.66
CA ILE A 40 16.90 0.55 -4.54
C ILE A 40 17.57 -0.76 -4.96
N LEU A 41 18.38 -0.75 -6.02
CA LEU A 41 19.09 -1.93 -6.48
C LEU A 41 20.09 -2.42 -5.41
N ARG A 42 20.87 -1.51 -4.82
CA ARG A 42 21.82 -1.85 -3.75
C ARG A 42 21.10 -2.34 -2.51
N ASP A 43 20.01 -1.70 -2.11
CA ASP A 43 19.17 -2.12 -0.98
C ASP A 43 18.63 -3.54 -1.18
N ALA A 44 18.08 -3.83 -2.38
CA ALA A 44 17.57 -5.15 -2.73
C ALA A 44 18.66 -6.25 -2.68
N ILE A 45 19.90 -5.94 -3.07
CA ILE A 45 21.03 -6.88 -3.02
C ILE A 45 21.57 -7.04 -1.59
N ALA A 46 21.53 -5.98 -0.79
CA ALA A 46 22.07 -5.95 0.57
C ALA A 46 21.14 -6.61 1.61
N GLN A 47 19.91 -6.98 1.23
CA GLN A 47 18.93 -7.53 2.18
C GLN A 47 19.48 -8.77 2.92
N PRO A 48 19.16 -8.93 4.22
CA PRO A 48 19.78 -9.96 5.06
C PRO A 48 19.53 -11.39 4.55
N LYS A 49 20.46 -12.29 4.88
CA LYS A 49 20.35 -13.73 4.57
C LYS A 49 19.10 -14.42 5.16
N ASP A 50 18.45 -13.79 6.14
CA ASP A 50 17.26 -14.30 6.83
C ASP A 50 15.93 -13.77 6.26
N GLY A 51 15.86 -13.45 4.95
CA GLY A 51 14.64 -12.95 4.30
C GLY A 51 13.38 -13.81 4.56
N ALA A 52 13.54 -15.12 4.75
CA ALA A 52 12.44 -16.02 5.12
C ALA A 52 11.83 -15.69 6.50
N LYS A 53 12.65 -15.31 7.48
CA LYS A 53 12.20 -14.93 8.82
C LYS A 53 11.44 -13.61 8.80
N GLU A 54 11.95 -12.63 8.07
CA GLU A 54 11.25 -11.34 7.90
C GLU A 54 9.94 -11.51 7.12
N PHE A 55 9.91 -12.36 6.10
CA PHE A 55 8.68 -12.72 5.42
C PHE A 55 7.64 -13.35 6.37
N ILE A 56 8.04 -14.33 7.20
CA ILE A 56 7.13 -14.96 8.17
C ILE A 56 6.59 -13.94 9.17
N LYS A 57 7.44 -13.02 9.66
CA LYS A 57 7.04 -11.94 10.56
C LYS A 57 6.00 -11.03 9.89
N MET A 58 6.27 -10.59 8.66
CA MET A 58 5.37 -9.74 7.88
C MET A 58 4.04 -10.45 7.58
N TYR A 59 4.09 -11.73 7.23
CA TYR A 59 2.91 -12.54 6.97
C TYR A 59 2.01 -12.66 8.22
N LYS A 60 2.60 -12.91 9.40
CA LYS A 60 1.85 -12.95 10.66
C LYS A 60 1.21 -11.61 10.98
N ALA A 61 1.97 -10.52 10.84
CA ALA A 61 1.47 -9.16 11.06
C ALA A 61 0.30 -8.83 10.13
N TRP A 62 0.43 -9.15 8.84
CA TRP A 62 -0.67 -9.00 7.87
C TRP A 62 -1.90 -9.82 8.29
N ARG A 63 -1.72 -11.08 8.70
CA ARG A 63 -2.84 -11.97 9.00
C ARG A 63 -3.63 -11.57 10.24
N SER A 64 -2.98 -10.95 11.23
CA SER A 64 -3.60 -10.41 12.44
C SER A 64 -4.00 -8.93 12.34
N GLY A 65 -3.67 -8.26 11.23
CA GLY A 65 -3.88 -6.82 11.07
C GLY A 65 -3.02 -5.96 12.01
N ASP A 66 -1.82 -6.43 12.38
CA ASP A 66 -0.86 -5.66 13.17
C ASP A 66 -0.19 -4.59 12.30
N THR A 67 -0.86 -3.44 12.16
CA THR A 67 -0.40 -2.33 11.34
C THR A 67 0.89 -1.69 11.87
N ALA A 68 1.18 -1.81 13.17
CA ALA A 68 2.42 -1.32 13.76
C ALA A 68 3.62 -2.18 13.32
N ALA A 69 3.48 -3.51 13.34
CA ALA A 69 4.51 -4.42 12.85
C ALA A 69 4.72 -4.32 11.34
N LEU A 70 3.64 -4.16 10.56
CA LEU A 70 3.72 -3.89 9.12
C LEU A 70 4.51 -2.60 8.85
N TRP A 71 4.17 -1.52 9.57
CA TRP A 71 4.88 -0.25 9.47
C TRP A 71 6.34 -0.38 9.85
N ALA A 72 6.68 -1.12 10.90
CA ALA A 72 8.08 -1.32 11.30
C ALA A 72 8.93 -2.02 10.23
N GLY A 73 8.33 -2.82 9.35
CA GLY A 73 9.08 -3.61 8.36
C GLY A 73 9.72 -2.82 7.22
N ASP A 74 9.22 -1.62 6.89
CA ASP A 74 9.90 -0.75 5.89
C ASP A 74 10.82 0.31 6.53
N ALA A 75 10.95 0.34 7.86
CA ALA A 75 11.60 1.43 8.59
C ALA A 75 13.01 1.80 8.08
N HIS A 76 13.76 0.84 7.53
CA HIS A 76 15.03 1.11 6.87
C HIS A 76 14.88 2.04 5.65
N LEU A 77 13.99 1.70 4.72
CA LEU A 77 13.74 2.51 3.52
C LEU A 77 13.25 3.92 3.89
N ARG A 78 12.33 4.04 4.84
CA ARG A 78 11.88 5.36 5.32
C ARG A 78 12.97 6.19 5.97
N LYS A 79 13.93 5.55 6.63
CA LYS A 79 15.05 6.26 7.26
C LYS A 79 16.08 6.72 6.23
N GLU A 80 16.49 5.82 5.34
CA GLU A 80 17.59 6.07 4.40
C GLU A 80 17.15 6.79 3.12
N ALA A 81 15.91 6.57 2.68
CA ALA A 81 15.34 7.19 1.49
C ALA A 81 13.85 7.58 1.69
N PRO A 82 13.53 8.51 2.61
CA PRO A 82 12.16 8.93 2.89
C PRO A 82 11.40 9.43 1.66
N TRP A 83 12.08 10.03 0.68
CA TRP A 83 11.45 10.49 -0.56
C TRP A 83 11.00 9.33 -1.46
N ILE A 84 11.71 8.19 -1.44
CA ILE A 84 11.33 6.97 -2.17
C ILE A 84 10.14 6.31 -1.45
N ALA A 85 10.22 6.16 -0.12
CA ALA A 85 9.11 5.63 0.67
C ALA A 85 7.81 6.44 0.46
N ALA A 86 7.91 7.78 0.53
CA ALA A 86 6.79 8.67 0.27
C ALA A 86 6.25 8.53 -1.16
N ARG A 87 7.13 8.34 -2.16
CA ARG A 87 6.73 8.11 -3.55
C ARG A 87 5.97 6.80 -3.73
N PHE A 88 6.43 5.73 -3.08
CA PHE A 88 5.87 4.38 -3.23
C PHE A 88 4.55 4.19 -2.50
N VAL A 89 4.30 4.92 -1.42
CA VAL A 89 3.11 4.71 -0.59
C VAL A 89 2.38 6.03 -0.30
N GLU A 90 2.98 6.95 0.45
CA GLU A 90 2.29 8.12 1.03
C GLU A 90 1.63 9.02 -0.03
N LYS A 91 2.37 9.38 -1.08
CA LYS A 91 1.86 10.22 -2.19
C LYS A 91 0.73 9.55 -2.95
N ARG A 92 0.74 8.21 -3.04
CA ARG A 92 -0.33 7.44 -3.68
C ARG A 92 -1.56 7.41 -2.78
N ASN A 93 -1.39 7.13 -1.48
CA ASN A 93 -2.48 7.18 -0.51
C ASN A 93 -3.22 8.52 -0.58
N ILE A 94 -2.50 9.65 -0.53
CA ILE A 94 -3.09 10.99 -0.61
C ILE A 94 -3.93 11.16 -1.89
N LYS A 95 -3.45 10.68 -3.05
CA LYS A 95 -4.20 10.73 -4.32
C LYS A 95 -5.40 9.78 -4.36
N TRP A 96 -5.34 8.67 -3.64
CA TRP A 96 -6.41 7.67 -3.59
C TRP A 96 -7.58 8.13 -2.73
N ILE A 97 -7.35 8.91 -1.67
CA ILE A 97 -8.39 9.30 -0.72
C ILE A 97 -9.62 9.92 -1.39
N PRO A 98 -9.52 10.93 -2.29
CA PRO A 98 -10.71 11.49 -2.94
C PRO A 98 -11.52 10.45 -3.73
N ARG A 99 -10.86 9.46 -4.35
CA ARG A 99 -11.53 8.37 -5.09
C ARG A 99 -12.24 7.42 -4.13
N ILE A 100 -11.59 7.07 -3.03
CA ILE A 100 -12.18 6.24 -1.97
C ILE A 100 -13.38 6.95 -1.34
N GLU A 101 -13.30 8.24 -1.06
CA GLU A 101 -14.42 9.02 -0.54
C GLU A 101 -15.59 9.10 -1.53
N ALA A 102 -15.31 9.19 -2.83
CA ALA A 102 -16.35 9.16 -3.86
C ALA A 102 -17.09 7.82 -3.86
N GLU A 103 -16.37 6.70 -3.76
CA GLU A 103 -16.95 5.36 -3.63
C GLU A 103 -17.77 5.22 -2.34
N LEU A 104 -17.26 5.69 -1.21
CA LEU A 104 -17.99 5.67 0.07
C LEU A 104 -19.29 6.49 -0.01
N LYS A 105 -19.26 7.66 -0.65
CA LYS A 105 -20.44 8.53 -0.84
C LYS A 105 -21.49 7.93 -1.78
N SER A 106 -21.11 6.98 -2.64
CA SER A 106 -22.07 6.27 -3.49
C SER A 106 -23.03 5.37 -2.69
N GLY A 107 -22.68 5.04 -1.43
CA GLY A 107 -23.45 4.13 -0.58
C GLY A 107 -23.31 2.66 -0.95
N LYS A 108 -22.53 2.32 -1.99
CA LYS A 108 -22.26 0.94 -2.38
C LYS A 108 -21.21 0.32 -1.43
N PRO A 109 -21.44 -0.90 -0.89
CA PRO A 109 -20.39 -1.63 -0.21
C PRO A 109 -19.23 -1.96 -1.18
N THR A 110 -18.09 -1.33 -0.98
CA THR A 110 -16.91 -1.44 -1.85
C THR A 110 -15.75 -2.09 -1.11
N ALA A 111 -15.16 -3.13 -1.72
CA ALA A 111 -13.94 -3.74 -1.20
C ALA A 111 -12.72 -3.06 -1.84
N ILE A 112 -11.82 -2.54 -1.01
CA ILE A 112 -10.57 -1.93 -1.45
C ILE A 112 -9.44 -2.93 -1.21
N VAL A 113 -8.66 -3.21 -2.25
CA VAL A 113 -7.53 -4.14 -2.19
C VAL A 113 -6.27 -3.40 -2.61
N ALA A 114 -5.27 -3.38 -1.73
CA ALA A 114 -3.95 -2.76 -1.98
C ALA A 114 -2.88 -3.48 -1.16
N GLY A 115 -1.60 -3.15 -1.40
CA GLY A 115 -0.48 -3.68 -0.63
C GLY A 115 -0.56 -3.28 0.85
N ALA A 116 -0.10 -4.16 1.74
CA ALA A 116 -0.25 -4.01 3.20
C ALA A 116 0.28 -2.67 3.75
N LEU A 117 1.39 -2.16 3.19
CA LEU A 117 1.97 -0.88 3.61
C LEU A 117 1.04 0.32 3.42
N HIS A 118 0.10 0.26 2.46
CA HIS A 118 -0.89 1.32 2.25
C HIS A 118 -1.86 1.47 3.45
N PHE A 119 -1.97 0.47 4.30
CA PHE A 119 -2.84 0.45 5.47
C PHE A 119 -2.08 0.58 6.80
N SER A 120 -0.77 0.87 6.76
CA SER A 120 0.08 0.98 7.95
C SER A 120 0.81 2.33 8.01
N GLY A 121 0.94 2.90 9.20
CA GLY A 121 1.64 4.17 9.42
C GLY A 121 0.74 5.41 9.43
N PRO A 122 1.32 6.59 9.70
CA PRO A 122 0.60 7.85 9.97
C PRO A 122 -0.10 8.46 8.73
N ASP A 123 0.36 8.09 7.54
CA ASP A 123 -0.20 8.51 6.25
C ASP A 123 -0.78 7.33 5.47
N SER A 124 -1.19 6.29 6.20
CA SER A 124 -1.97 5.17 5.66
C SER A 124 -3.36 5.63 5.21
N VAL A 125 -3.99 4.85 4.33
CA VAL A 125 -5.38 5.07 3.93
C VAL A 125 -6.30 5.12 5.15
N ILE A 126 -6.09 4.24 6.13
CA ILE A 126 -6.86 4.19 7.39
C ILE A 126 -6.71 5.52 8.14
N ALA A 127 -5.48 5.94 8.44
CA ALA A 127 -5.22 7.17 9.19
C ALA A 127 -5.74 8.42 8.46
N LEU A 128 -5.63 8.46 7.13
CA LEU A 128 -6.13 9.58 6.33
C LEU A 128 -7.67 9.65 6.31
N LEU A 129 -8.37 8.51 6.32
CA LEU A 129 -9.82 8.47 6.44
C LEU A 129 -10.29 8.83 7.85
N GLU A 130 -9.61 8.37 8.90
CA GLU A 130 -9.91 8.76 10.29
C GLU A 130 -9.79 10.28 10.48
N LYS A 131 -8.73 10.90 9.94
CA LYS A 131 -8.54 12.37 9.93
C LYS A 131 -9.68 13.12 9.25
N ARG A 132 -10.45 12.45 8.38
CA ARG A 132 -11.61 13.01 7.66
C ARG A 132 -12.95 12.70 8.34
N GLY A 133 -12.93 12.09 9.53
CA GLY A 133 -14.12 11.82 10.34
C GLY A 133 -14.81 10.50 10.01
N TYR A 134 -14.19 9.62 9.20
CA TYR A 134 -14.71 8.27 9.00
C TYR A 134 -14.48 7.42 10.25
N LYS A 135 -15.45 6.57 10.57
CA LYS A 135 -15.31 5.56 11.64
C LYS A 135 -14.75 4.28 11.04
N LEU A 136 -13.66 3.79 11.61
CA LEU A 136 -12.97 2.60 11.19
C LEU A 136 -13.20 1.50 12.23
N GLU A 137 -13.39 0.27 11.77
CA GLU A 137 -13.56 -0.90 12.61
C GLU A 137 -12.72 -2.02 12.00
N GLN A 138 -11.86 -2.62 12.82
CA GLN A 138 -11.12 -3.82 12.47
C GLN A 138 -11.96 -5.03 12.90
N LEU A 139 -12.35 -5.85 11.92
CA LEU A 139 -13.17 -7.05 12.10
C LEU A 139 -12.32 -8.31 12.35
#